data_AF-A0A8B7E391-F1
#
_entry.id   AF-A0A8B7E391-F1
#
_cell.length_a   1.000
_cell.length_b   1.000
_cell.length_c   1.000
_cell.angle_alpha   90.00
_cell.angle_beta   90.00
_cell.angle_gamma   90.00
#
_symmetry.space_group_name_H-M   'P 1'
#
loop_
_entity.id
_entity.type
_entity.pdbx_description
1 polymer ?
#
loop_
_entity_poly.entity_id
_entity_poly.type
_entity_poly.pdbx_seq_one_letter_code
_entity_poly.pdbx_strand_id
1 'polypeptide(L)'
;MQWSSWSSCNFGFINRTRECNASLGLQWCIGNNVDAEKCYANWGEWSIWTYCKSALDYTDRTRDCKVLNTVQQCPGKSFERTNCSASWAQWGDWSICNLSNGNGFVNRSRVCNIFLN
;
A
#
# COMPACT_ATOMS: atom_id res chain seq x y z
N MET A 1 -22.65 -4.04 -37.60
CA MET A 1 -22.03 -2.95 -36.83
C MET A 1 -21.21 -3.61 -35.73
N GLN A 2 -19.89 -3.45 -35.73
CA GLN A 2 -19.01 -4.06 -34.75
C GLN A 2 -18.31 -2.94 -33.96
N TRP A 3 -18.21 -3.13 -32.65
CA TRP A 3 -17.44 -2.24 -31.79
C TRP A 3 -15.94 -2.49 -31.95
N SER A 4 -15.15 -1.42 -31.86
CA SER A 4 -13.71 -1.48 -31.71
C SER A 4 -13.31 -2.21 -30.43
N SER A 5 -12.02 -2.55 -30.33
CA SER A 5 -11.44 -2.90 -29.03
C SER A 5 -11.55 -1.72 -28.06
N TRP A 6 -11.60 -2.01 -26.76
CA TRP A 6 -11.57 -1.00 -25.71
C TRP A 6 -10.26 -0.22 -25.72
N SER A 7 -10.35 1.08 -25.48
CA SER A 7 -9.17 1.92 -25.26
C SER A 7 -8.46 1.55 -23.96
N SER A 8 -7.23 2.03 -23.81
CA SER A 8 -6.59 2.09 -22.49
C SER A 8 -7.39 3.00 -21.54
N CYS A 9 -7.28 2.74 -20.25
CA CYS A 9 -8.00 3.46 -19.20
C CYS A 9 -7.54 4.92 -19.12
N ASN A 10 -8.38 5.87 -19.52
CA ASN A 10 -8.08 7.31 -19.50
C ASN A 10 -9.09 8.06 -18.63
N PHE A 11 -8.60 8.86 -17.68
CA PHE A 11 -9.44 9.60 -16.73
C PHE A 11 -10.49 8.73 -15.99
N GLY A 12 -10.19 7.44 -15.78
CA GLY A 12 -11.08 6.49 -15.13
C GLY A 12 -12.16 5.87 -16.00
N PHE A 13 -12.09 6.07 -17.32
CA PHE A 13 -12.98 5.43 -18.29
C PHE A 13 -12.20 4.74 -19.41
N ILE A 14 -12.77 3.64 -19.91
CA ILE A 14 -12.40 3.01 -21.18
C ILE A 14 -13.50 3.31 -22.19
N ASN A 15 -13.10 3.63 -23.42
CA ASN A 15 -14.03 3.95 -24.50
C ASN A 15 -13.86 2.96 -25.65
N ARG A 16 -14.95 2.65 -26.35
CA ARG A 16 -14.92 1.96 -27.64
C ARG A 16 -15.86 2.65 -28.60
N THR A 17 -15.59 2.56 -29.89
CA THR A 17 -16.40 3.19 -30.94
C THR A 17 -16.86 2.16 -31.95
N ARG A 18 -18.01 2.39 -32.59
CA ARG A 18 -18.48 1.58 -33.71
C ARG A 18 -18.77 2.48 -34.89
N GLU A 19 -18.31 2.08 -36.06
CA GLU A 19 -18.59 2.79 -37.29
C GLU A 19 -19.77 2.16 -38.02
N CYS A 20 -20.60 3.01 -38.59
CA CYS A 20 -21.75 2.60 -39.36
C CYS A 20 -21.50 2.87 -40.84
N ASN A 21 -21.03 1.85 -41.55
CA ASN A 21 -20.87 1.90 -43.00
C ASN A 21 -22.21 1.56 -43.68
N ALA A 22 -23.13 2.51 -43.69
CA ALA A 22 -24.39 2.39 -44.43
C ALA A 22 -24.16 2.78 -45.91
N SER A 23 -23.77 1.80 -46.74
CA SER A 23 -23.58 2.00 -48.19
C SER A 23 -24.90 2.11 -48.96
N LEU A 24 -26.03 1.78 -48.32
CA LEU A 24 -27.36 1.74 -48.92
C LEU A 24 -28.33 2.39 -47.93
N GLY A 25 -28.90 3.52 -48.33
CA GLY A 25 -29.62 4.51 -47.50
C GLY A 25 -30.91 4.07 -46.79
N LEU A 26 -30.94 2.85 -46.23
CA LEU A 26 -32.06 2.30 -45.46
C LEU A 26 -31.64 1.76 -44.08
N GLN A 27 -30.34 1.69 -43.76
CA GLN A 27 -29.89 1.24 -42.44
C GLN A 27 -29.65 2.44 -41.51
N TRP A 28 -30.66 2.80 -40.73
CA TRP A 28 -30.52 3.84 -39.70
C TRP A 28 -29.68 3.26 -38.55
N CYS A 29 -28.59 3.93 -38.19
CA CYS A 29 -27.68 3.48 -37.13
C CYS A 29 -28.27 3.89 -35.78
N ILE A 30 -29.14 3.05 -35.22
CA ILE A 30 -29.84 3.36 -33.97
C ILE A 30 -28.91 3.15 -32.77
N GLY A 31 -28.88 4.16 -31.89
CA GLY A 31 -28.09 4.19 -30.66
C GLY A 31 -26.71 4.84 -30.81
N ASN A 32 -26.01 5.01 -29.69
CA ASN A 32 -24.72 5.71 -29.66
C ASN A 32 -23.63 4.97 -30.45
N ASN A 33 -22.71 5.73 -31.02
CA ASN A 33 -21.51 5.24 -31.70
C ASN A 33 -20.27 5.22 -30.79
N VAL A 34 -20.41 5.71 -29.56
CA VAL A 34 -19.40 5.68 -28.49
C VAL A 34 -20.02 5.01 -27.26
N ASP A 35 -19.25 4.12 -26.65
CA ASP A 35 -19.59 3.46 -25.39
C ASP A 35 -18.43 3.65 -24.42
N ALA A 36 -18.74 3.95 -23.15
CA ALA A 36 -17.78 4.34 -22.14
C ALA A 36 -18.08 3.62 -20.82
N GLU A 37 -17.11 2.90 -20.29
CA GLU A 37 -17.24 2.14 -19.04
C GLU A 37 -16.16 2.57 -18.04
N LYS A 38 -16.45 2.50 -16.74
CA LYS A 38 -15.46 2.82 -15.70
C LYS A 38 -14.38 1.76 -15.66
N CYS A 39 -13.13 2.17 -15.71
CA CYS A 39 -12.02 1.31 -15.33
C CYS A 39 -11.68 1.51 -13.85
N TYR A 40 -11.44 0.41 -13.15
CA TYR A 40 -11.12 0.43 -11.72
C TYR A 40 -9.59 0.44 -11.53
N ALA A 41 -9.07 1.50 -10.91
CA ALA A 41 -7.72 1.51 -10.36
C ALA A 41 -7.72 0.72 -9.05
N ASN A 42 -6.85 -0.28 -8.94
CA ASN A 42 -6.75 -1.11 -7.75
C ASN A 42 -5.47 -0.81 -6.97
N TRP A 43 -5.56 -0.82 -5.64
CA TRP A 43 -4.37 -0.79 -4.81
C TRP A 43 -3.55 -2.07 -5.01
N GLY A 44 -2.23 -1.91 -5.07
CA GLY A 44 -1.30 -3.00 -4.84
C GLY A 44 -1.34 -3.47 -3.39
N GLU A 45 -0.62 -4.55 -3.11
CA GLU A 45 -0.43 -5.00 -1.74
C GLU A 45 0.33 -3.96 -0.92
N TRP A 46 0.06 -3.93 0.37
CA TRP A 46 0.86 -3.14 1.30
C TRP A 46 2.26 -3.73 1.39
N SER A 47 3.26 -2.84 1.48
CA SER A 47 4.59 -3.21 1.90
C SER A 47 4.56 -3.84 3.29
N ILE A 48 5.60 -4.60 3.60
CA ILE A 48 5.88 -4.94 4.99
C ILE A 48 6.04 -3.65 5.82
N TRP A 49 5.69 -3.73 7.10
CA TRP A 49 5.99 -2.66 8.05
C TRP A 49 7.50 -2.47 8.16
N THR A 50 7.92 -1.21 8.21
CA THR A 50 9.31 -0.87 8.53
C THR A 50 9.65 -1.27 9.97
N TYR A 51 10.94 -1.48 10.26
CA TYR A 51 11.36 -1.68 11.65
C TYR A 51 11.02 -0.43 12.47
N CYS A 52 10.76 -0.63 13.76
CA CYS A 52 10.49 0.50 14.62
C CYS A 52 11.70 1.44 14.69
N LYS A 53 11.48 2.72 14.36
CA LYS A 53 12.51 3.73 14.52
C LYS A 53 12.57 4.10 16.00
N SER A 54 13.53 3.53 16.74
CA SER A 54 13.71 3.72 18.18
C SER A 54 13.76 5.18 18.65
N ALA A 55 14.16 6.12 17.78
CA ALA A 55 14.19 7.55 18.07
C ALA A 55 12.82 8.26 17.94
N LEU A 56 11.85 7.66 17.25
CA LEU A 56 10.59 8.31 16.86
C LEU A 56 9.33 7.52 17.22
N ASP A 57 9.48 6.30 17.74
CA ASP A 57 8.42 5.42 18.24
C ASP A 57 7.29 5.12 17.23
N TYR A 58 7.62 5.10 15.94
CA TYR A 58 6.67 4.75 14.89
C TYR A 58 7.26 3.78 13.86
N THR A 59 6.34 3.07 13.21
CA THR A 59 6.57 2.26 12.02
C THR A 59 5.60 2.68 10.92
N ASP A 60 6.10 2.60 9.70
CA ASP A 60 5.41 3.01 8.48
C ASP A 60 5.29 1.84 7.49
N ARG A 61 4.22 1.83 6.70
CA ARG A 61 4.08 1.01 5.49
C ARG A 61 3.48 1.82 4.34
N THR A 62 3.76 1.40 3.11
CA THR A 62 3.27 2.05 1.90
C THR A 62 2.64 1.05 0.95
N ARG A 63 1.76 1.52 0.06
CA ARG A 63 1.24 0.73 -1.06
C ARG A 63 1.17 1.60 -2.31
N ASP A 64 1.39 0.96 -3.44
CA ASP A 64 1.33 1.64 -4.73
C ASP A 64 -0.02 1.40 -5.39
N CYS A 65 -0.55 2.45 -6.02
CA CYS A 65 -1.76 2.32 -6.81
C CYS A 65 -1.39 1.68 -8.15
N LYS A 66 -1.91 0.48 -8.43
CA LYS A 66 -1.70 -0.21 -9.70
C LYS A 66 -2.65 0.39 -10.73
N VAL A 67 -2.29 1.56 -11.24
CA VAL A 67 -2.98 2.22 -12.35
C VAL A 67 -2.26 1.91 -13.66
N LEU A 68 -3.03 1.78 -14.74
CA LEU A 68 -2.49 1.76 -16.09
C LEU A 68 -2.15 3.16 -16.62
N ASN A 69 -2.55 4.24 -15.92
CA ASN A 69 -2.25 5.63 -16.31
C ASN A 69 -2.15 6.59 -15.10
N THR A 70 -1.38 7.66 -15.25
CA THR A 70 -0.97 8.61 -14.18
C THR A 70 -2.07 9.51 -13.60
N VAL A 71 -3.32 9.40 -14.07
CA VAL A 71 -4.39 10.36 -13.76
C VAL A 71 -5.42 9.83 -12.75
N GLN A 72 -5.51 8.52 -12.55
CA GLN A 72 -6.51 7.93 -11.64
C GLN A 72 -5.87 7.54 -10.31
N GLN A 73 -6.00 8.40 -9.29
CA GLN A 73 -5.56 8.08 -7.93
C GLN A 73 -6.50 7.05 -7.30
N CYS A 74 -5.93 5.97 -6.73
CA CYS A 74 -6.70 5.00 -5.97
C CYS A 74 -7.32 5.69 -4.74
N PRO A 75 -8.58 5.40 -4.40
CA PRO A 75 -9.23 6.01 -3.24
C PRO A 75 -8.59 5.52 -1.94
N GLY A 76 -8.26 6.45 -1.03
CA GLY A 76 -7.68 6.17 0.28
C GLY A 76 -6.19 6.52 0.39
N LYS A 77 -5.57 6.15 1.53
CA LYS A 77 -4.17 6.48 1.81
C LYS A 77 -3.22 5.48 1.13
N SER A 78 -2.12 5.99 0.56
CA SER A 78 -0.97 5.20 0.08
C SER A 78 0.06 4.94 1.20
N PHE A 79 -0.11 5.59 2.34
CA PHE A 79 0.83 5.57 3.46
C PHE A 79 0.07 5.39 4.77
N GLU A 80 0.62 4.56 5.64
CA GLU A 80 0.11 4.32 6.98
C GLU A 80 1.26 4.33 7.98
N ARG A 81 0.99 4.94 9.13
CA ARG A 81 1.90 5.04 10.27
C ARG A 81 1.18 4.57 11.51
N THR A 82 1.84 3.74 12.30
CA THR A 82 1.37 3.34 13.64
C THR A 82 2.50 3.46 14.65
N ASN A 83 2.13 3.59 15.93
CA ASN A 83 3.10 3.61 17.01
C ASN A 83 3.65 2.21 17.24
N CYS A 84 4.93 2.15 17.59
CA CYS A 84 5.49 0.91 18.09
C CYS A 84 5.00 0.66 19.51
N SER A 85 4.90 -0.61 19.90
CA SER A 85 4.75 -0.96 21.31
C SER A 85 6.03 -1.56 21.83
N ALA A 86 6.62 -0.90 22.81
CA ALA A 86 7.81 -1.36 23.49
C ALA A 86 7.42 -2.01 24.82
N SER A 87 7.91 -3.22 25.06
CA SER A 87 7.84 -3.86 26.38
C SER A 87 9.22 -4.28 26.83
N TRP A 88 9.47 -4.14 28.13
CA TRP A 88 10.70 -4.64 28.72
C TRP A 88 10.68 -6.17 28.71
N ALA A 89 11.76 -6.77 28.20
CA ALA A 89 12.01 -8.18 28.42
C ALA A 89 12.15 -8.48 29.93
N GLN A 90 12.05 -9.75 30.28
CA GLN A 90 12.43 -10.19 31.62
C GLN A 90 13.89 -9.80 31.91
N TRP A 91 14.18 -9.53 33.18
CA TRP A 91 15.55 -9.31 33.62
C TRP A 91 16.39 -10.54 33.30
N GLY A 92 17.58 -10.32 32.72
CA GLY A 92 18.60 -11.36 32.68
C GLY A 92 19.14 -11.66 34.09
N ASP A 93 19.94 -12.71 34.17
CA ASP A 93 20.56 -13.12 35.41
C ASP A 93 21.50 -12.04 35.96
N TRP A 94 21.67 -12.05 37.28
CA TRP A 94 22.69 -11.24 37.94
C TRP A 94 24.08 -11.71 37.53
N SER A 95 24.97 -10.76 37.28
CA SER A 95 26.38 -11.06 37.08
C SER A 95 26.97 -11.69 38.33
N ILE A 96 28.05 -12.45 38.16
CA ILE A 96 28.91 -12.83 39.27
C ILE A 96 29.42 -11.58 40.01
N CYS A 97 29.56 -11.68 41.33
CA CYS A 97 30.03 -10.57 42.16
C CYS A 97 31.49 -10.26 41.82
N ASN A 98 31.74 -9.05 41.32
CA ASN A 98 33.10 -8.61 41.01
C ASN A 98 33.71 -7.99 42.27
N LEU A 99 34.40 -8.80 43.06
CA LEU A 99 35.06 -8.36 44.29
C LEU A 99 36.41 -7.72 43.98
N SER A 100 36.57 -6.43 44.33
CA SER A 100 37.89 -5.80 44.40
C SER A 100 38.08 -5.19 45.79
N ASN A 101 39.06 -5.68 46.55
CA ASN A 101 39.44 -5.16 47.87
C ASN A 101 38.26 -4.96 48.85
N GLY A 102 37.39 -5.96 48.97
CA GLY A 102 36.34 -6.01 50.01
C GLY A 102 34.99 -5.41 49.61
N ASN A 103 34.90 -4.68 48.50
CA ASN A 103 33.63 -4.21 47.93
C ASN A 103 33.44 -4.78 46.52
N GLY A 104 32.23 -5.22 46.20
CA GLY A 104 31.89 -5.74 44.89
C GLY A 104 30.51 -5.32 44.43
N PHE A 105 30.32 -5.31 43.11
CA PHE A 105 29.06 -4.95 42.48
C PHE A 105 28.57 -6.10 41.61
N VAL A 106 27.25 -6.23 41.53
CA VAL A 106 26.56 -7.13 40.60
C VAL A 106 25.67 -6.31 39.68
N ASN A 107 25.70 -6.66 38.40
CA ASN A 107 24.93 -5.99 37.36
C ASN A 107 23.94 -6.98 36.75
N ARG A 108 22.79 -6.49 36.31
CA ARG A 108 21.90 -7.22 35.42
C ARG A 108 21.36 -6.27 34.37
N SER A 109 21.02 -6.79 33.21
CA SER A 109 20.45 -6.02 32.10
C SER A 109 19.16 -6.67 31.62
N ARG A 110 18.35 -5.87 30.91
CA ARG A 110 17.16 -6.33 30.19
C ARG A 110 17.08 -5.61 28.86
N VAL A 111 16.52 -6.27 27.87
CA VAL A 111 16.36 -5.72 26.52
C VAL A 111 14.99 -5.05 26.40
N CYS A 112 14.91 -3.96 25.64
CA CYS A 112 13.64 -3.39 25.23
C CYS A 112 13.17 -4.11 23.98
N ASN A 113 12.09 -4.89 24.08
CA ASN A 113 11.50 -5.58 22.95
C ASN A 113 10.52 -4.63 22.27
N ILE A 114 10.64 -4.48 20.95
CA ILE A 114 9.76 -3.63 20.17
C ILE A 114 8.89 -4.52 19.28
N PHE A 115 7.58 -4.42 19.45
CA PHE A 115 6.58 -5.17 18.69
C PHE A 115 5.73 -4.22 17.83
N LEU A 116 5.22 -4.77 16.72
CA LEU A 116 4.19 -4.13 15.90
C LEU A 116 2.85 -4.28 16.64
N ASN A 117 2.15 -3.17 16.87
CA ASN A 117 0.79 -3.16 17.42
C ASN A 117 -0.25 -3.46 16.36
#